data_AF-A0A944SSQ2-F1
#
_entry.id   AF-A0A944SSQ2-F1
#
_cell.length_a   1.000
_cell.length_b   1.000
_cell.length_c   1.000
_cell.angle_alpha   90.00
_cell.angle_beta   90.00
_cell.angle_gamma   90.00
#
_symmetry.space_group_name_H-M   'P 1'
#
loop_
_entity.id
_entity.type
_entity.pdbx_description
1 polymer ?
#
loop_
_entity_poly.entity_id
_entity_poly.type
_entity_poly.pdbx_seq_one_letter_code
_entity_poly.pdbx_strand_id
1 'polypeptide(L)' 'VSTAHLPADAHQVALITLTQEKGEEYWLTRQNFYSITRYNHSRMYAMAVTQLAEAIRQKHKQ' A
#
# COMPACT_ATOMS: atom_id res chain seq x y z
N VAL A 1 0.14 4.57 -13.73
CA VAL A 1 -0.74 4.49 -12.55
C VAL A 1 -1.88 5.48 -12.75
N SER A 2 -3.14 5.02 -12.74
CA SER A 2 -4.32 5.88 -12.98
C SER A 2 -4.89 6.41 -11.67
N THR A 3 -5.20 7.70 -11.60
CA THR A 3 -5.85 8.35 -10.44
C THR A 3 -7.38 8.35 -10.54
N ALA A 4 -7.96 7.83 -11.63
CA ALA A 4 -9.40 7.89 -11.91
C ALA A 4 -10.28 7.18 -10.85
N HIS A 5 -9.71 6.22 -10.12
CA HIS A 5 -10.42 5.44 -9.09
C HIS A 5 -10.13 5.94 -7.66
N LEU A 6 -9.40 7.04 -7.51
CA LEU A 6 -9.19 7.62 -6.19
C LEU A 6 -10.47 8.30 -5.72
N PRO A 7 -10.81 8.18 -4.41
CA PRO A 7 -11.88 8.97 -3.82
C PRO A 7 -11.68 10.46 -4.10
N ALA A 8 -12.78 11.21 -4.28
CA ALA A 8 -12.72 12.64 -4.58
C ALA A 8 -11.99 13.46 -3.48
N ASP A 9 -11.97 12.97 -2.24
CA ASP A 9 -11.30 13.57 -1.08
C ASP A 9 -9.83 13.12 -0.92
N ALA A 10 -9.31 12.30 -1.85
CA ALA A 10 -7.92 11.83 -1.81
C ALA A 10 -6.94 12.93 -2.28
N HIS A 11 -6.91 14.05 -1.56
CA HIS A 11 -6.10 15.23 -1.91
C HIS A 11 -4.59 15.05 -1.69
N GLN A 12 -4.18 14.00 -0.96
CA GLN A 12 -2.79 13.71 -0.68
C GLN A 12 -2.50 12.22 -0.86
N VAL A 13 -1.61 11.94 -1.80
CA VAL A 13 -1.05 10.61 -2.08
C VAL A 13 0.46 10.72 -2.19
N ALA A 14 1.15 9.62 -1.88
CA ALA A 14 2.57 9.46 -2.11
C ALA A 14 2.82 8.35 -3.12
N LEU A 15 3.70 8.59 -4.10
CA LEU A 15 4.21 7.55 -4.97
C LEU A 15 5.38 6.85 -4.27
N ILE A 16 5.29 5.53 -4.14
CA ILE A 16 6.40 4.70 -3.67
C ILE A 16 6.80 3.70 -4.74
N THR A 17 8.06 3.29 -4.66
CA THR A 17 8.62 2.19 -5.46
C THR A 17 8.98 1.04 -4.54
N LEU A 18 8.69 -0.17 -4.97
CA LEU A 18 9.06 -1.43 -4.32
C LEU A 18 9.83 -2.30 -5.32
N THR A 19 11.07 -2.62 -4.98
CA THR A 19 11.88 -3.55 -5.77
C THR A 19 11.40 -4.98 -5.52
N GLN A 20 10.91 -5.63 -6.59
CA GLN A 20 10.51 -7.04 -6.59
C GLN A 20 11.44 -7.86 -7.48
N GLU A 21 11.34 -9.19 -7.39
CA GLU A 21 12.11 -10.12 -8.24
C GLU A 21 11.93 -9.85 -9.74
N LYS A 22 10.74 -9.42 -10.15
CA LYS A 22 10.38 -9.16 -11.55
C LYS A 22 10.56 -7.69 -11.97
N GLY A 23 11.17 -6.87 -11.12
CA GLY A 23 11.42 -5.46 -11.35
C GLY A 23 10.70 -4.53 -10.38
N GLU A 24 10.67 -3.25 -10.72
CA GLU A 24 10.12 -2.21 -9.86
C GLU A 24 8.59 -2.13 -9.97
N GLU A 25 7.92 -2.12 -8.82
CA GLU A 25 6.49 -1.85 -8.71
C GLU A 25 6.24 -0.46 -8.15
N TYR A 26 5.33 0.27 -8.78
CA TYR A 26 4.95 1.63 -8.38
C TYR A 26 3.56 1.66 -7.77
N TRP A 27 3.46 2.18 -6.56
CA TRP A 27 2.23 2.22 -5.78
C TRP A 27 1.88 3.63 -5.36
N LEU A 28 0.59 3.98 -5.46
CA LEU A 28 0.06 5.17 -4.79
C LEU A 28 -0.40 4.78 -3.39
N THR A 29 0.08 5.53 -2.40
CA THR A 29 -0.19 5.30 -0.98
C THR A 29 -0.74 6.55 -0.33
N ARG A 30 -1.39 6.39 0.82
CA ARG A 30 -1.97 7.48 1.62
C ARG A 30 -1.44 7.46 3.04
N GLN A 31 -1.88 8.40 3.86
CA GLN A 31 -1.47 8.55 5.25
C GLN A 31 -1.56 7.26 6.07
N ASN A 32 -2.56 6.41 5.84
CA ASN A 32 -2.69 5.13 6.55
C ASN A 32 -1.50 4.19 6.29
N PHE A 33 -0.97 4.17 5.07
CA PHE A 33 0.24 3.39 4.76
C PHE A 33 1.45 3.95 5.50
N TYR A 34 1.58 5.28 5.54
CA TYR A 34 2.64 5.95 6.32
C TYR A 34 2.55 5.60 7.81
N SER A 35 1.34 5.50 8.39
CA SER A 35 1.16 5.08 9.79
C SER A 35 1.73 3.68 10.06
N ILE A 36 1.63 2.74 9.12
CA ILE A 36 2.27 1.41 9.28
C ILE A 36 3.79 1.54 9.34
N THR A 37 4.37 2.42 8.52
CA THR A 37 5.82 2.68 8.53
C THR A 37 6.32 3.33 9.83
N ARG A 38 5.42 3.86 10.68
CA ARG A 38 5.79 4.36 12.01
C ARG A 38 6.11 3.25 13.00
N TYR A 39 5.62 2.03 12.75
CA TYR A 39 5.98 0.85 13.53
C TYR A 39 7.35 0.31 13.11
N ASN A 40 7.60 0.28 11.80
CA ASN A 40 8.88 -0.09 11.21
C ASN A 40 9.11 0.71 9.92
N HIS A 41 10.22 1.46 9.85
CA HIS A 41 10.58 2.38 8.77
C HIS A 41 10.98 1.69 7.44
N SER A 42 10.26 0.63 7.04
CA SER A 42 10.45 -0.11 5.79
C SER A 42 9.18 -0.12 4.96
N ARG A 43 9.28 0.30 3.69
CA ARG A 43 8.16 0.28 2.73
C ARG A 43 7.77 -1.15 2.37
N MET A 44 8.75 -2.05 2.26
CA MET A 44 8.51 -3.48 2.04
C MET A 44 7.74 -4.10 3.19
N TYR A 45 8.10 -3.76 4.44
CA TYR A 45 7.35 -4.19 5.63
C TYR A 45 5.91 -3.69 5.59
N ALA A 46 5.70 -2.39 5.34
CA ALA A 46 4.36 -1.82 5.30
C ALA A 46 3.48 -2.43 4.19
N MET A 47 4.07 -2.75 3.03
CA MET A 47 3.36 -3.45 1.95
C MET A 47 3.01 -4.89 2.34
N ALA A 48 3.94 -5.63 2.95
CA ALA A 48 3.70 -7.00 3.41
C ALA A 48 2.56 -7.06 4.43
N VAL A 49 2.55 -6.15 5.41
CA VAL A 49 1.45 -6.04 6.40
C VAL A 49 0.13 -5.73 5.72
N THR A 50 0.12 -4.80 4.76
CA THR A 50 -1.08 -4.44 3.99
C THR A 50 -1.62 -5.66 3.25
N GLN A 51 -0.80 -6.33 2.44
CA GLN A 51 -1.20 -7.50 1.65
C GLN A 51 -1.69 -8.66 2.54
N LEU A 52 -1.01 -8.92 3.67
CA LEU A 52 -1.44 -9.94 4.62
C LEU A 52 -2.82 -9.64 5.20
N ALA A 53 -3.09 -8.39 5.60
CA ALA A 53 -4.39 -7.99 6.11
C ALA A 53 -5.50 -8.17 5.06
N GLU A 54 -5.22 -7.92 3.78
CA GLU A 54 -6.16 -8.17 2.70
C GLU A 54 -6.43 -9.66 2.49
N ALA A 55 -5.40 -10.50 2.52
CA ALA A 55 -5.53 -11.94 2.39
C ALA A 55 -6.36 -12.55 3.54
N ILE A 56 -6.11 -12.11 4.79
CA ILE A 56 -6.91 -12.49 5.96
C ILE A 56 -8.37 -12.07 5.77
N ARG A 57 -8.61 -10.81 5.39
CA ARG A 57 -9.96 -10.28 5.14
C ARG A 57 -10.70 -11.08 4.05
N GLN A 58 -10.01 -11.46 2.97
CA GLN A 58 -10.60 -12.28 1.91
C GLN A 58 -10.97 -13.68 2.43
N LYS A 59 -10.09 -14.31 3.21
CA LYS A 59 -10.34 -15.61 3.83
C LYS A 59 -11.55 -15.60 4.77
N HIS A 60 -11.77 -14.52 5.51
CA HIS A 60 -12.92 -14.39 6.42
C HIS A 60 -14.24 -13.98 5.75
N LYS A 61 -14.21 -13.52 4.49
CA LYS A 61 -15.40 -13.17 3.71
C LYS A 61 -15.99 -14.36 2.94
N GLN A 62 -15.30 -15.49 2.92
CA GLN A 62 -15.77 -16.78 2.39
C GLN A 62 -16.62 -17.48 3.44
#